data_AF-A0A2E0F1U3-F1
#
_entry.id   AF-A0A2E0F1U3-F1
#
_cell.length_a   1.000
_cell.length_b   1.000
_cell.length_c   1.000
_cell.angle_alpha   90.00
_cell.angle_beta   90.00
_cell.angle_gamma   90.00
#
_symmetry.space_group_name_H-M   'P 1'
#
loop_
_entity.id
_entity.type
_entity.pdbx_description
1 polymer ?
#
loop_
_entity_poly.entity_id
_entity_poly.type
_entity_poly.pdbx_seq_one_letter_code
_entity_poly.pdbx_strand_id
1 'polypeptide(L)' 'MIVMNILNLWSVGHFVQWTFVGRFLLTNWYVFFALSIGWEILELYLPFEFVNETWDNKISDLVVNTIGFYL' A
#
# COMPACT_ATOMS: atom_id res chain seq x y z
N MET A 1 -15.20 10.63 6.12
CA MET A 1 -15.58 10.88 4.70
C MET A 1 -14.78 9.91 3.85
N ILE A 2 -15.33 9.32 2.78
CA ILE A 2 -14.57 8.40 1.91
C ILE A 2 -13.58 9.23 1.08
N VAL A 3 -12.30 8.86 1.07
CA VAL A 3 -11.30 9.45 0.18
C VAL A 3 -11.56 8.98 -1.26
N MET A 4 -11.77 9.94 -2.17
CA MET A 4 -12.16 9.65 -3.57
C MET A 4 -11.00 9.68 -4.57
N ASN A 5 -9.79 10.07 -4.14
CA ASN A 5 -8.65 10.17 -5.02
C ASN A 5 -8.01 8.80 -5.22
N ILE A 6 -7.65 8.47 -6.46
CA ILE A 6 -6.91 7.23 -6.77
C ILE A 6 -5.52 7.25 -6.13
N LEU A 7 -4.85 8.40 -6.13
CA LEU A 7 -3.55 8.60 -5.48
C LEU A 7 -3.67 9.71 -4.43
N ASN A 8 -3.11 9.47 -3.25
CA ASN A 8 -3.12 10.42 -2.15
C ASN A 8 -1.76 10.42 -1.41
N LEU A 9 -1.67 11.14 -0.27
CA LEU A 9 -0.43 11.21 0.50
C LEU A 9 0.01 9.85 1.07
N TRP A 10 -0.94 9.00 1.44
CA TRP A 10 -0.67 7.63 1.87
C TRP A 10 -0.10 6.80 0.74
N SER A 11 -0.58 6.93 -0.51
CA SER A 11 0.05 6.30 -1.68
C SER A 11 1.53 6.69 -1.82
N VAL A 12 1.91 7.93 -1.49
CA VAL A 12 3.33 8.34 -1.44
C VAL A 12 4.07 7.62 -0.31
N GLY A 13 3.45 7.49 0.86
CA GLY A 13 3.97 6.71 1.98
C GLY A 13 4.20 5.25 1.62
N HIS A 14 3.23 4.62 0.95
CA HIS A 14 3.31 3.29 0.36
C HIS A 14 4.54 3.13 -0.55
N PHE A 15 4.72 4.04 -1.50
CA PHE A 15 5.89 4.04 -2.39
C PHE A 15 7.20 4.09 -1.61
N VAL A 16 7.36 5.09 -0.74
CA VAL A 16 8.60 5.31 0.03
C VAL A 16 8.91 4.13 0.96
N GLN A 17 7.88 3.63 1.66
CA GLN A 17 8.02 2.48 2.54
C GLN A 17 8.50 1.25 1.77
N TRP A 18 7.85 0.93 0.66
CA TRP A 18 8.16 -0.30 -0.08
C TRP A 18 9.46 -0.21 -0.85
N THR A 19 9.86 0.96 -1.34
CA THR A 19 11.23 1.17 -1.84
C THR A 19 12.27 0.97 -0.76
N PHE A 20 12.06 1.52 0.44
CA PHE A 20 12.99 1.30 1.53
C PHE A 20 13.09 -0.18 1.92
N VAL A 21 11.95 -0.86 2.05
CA VAL A 21 11.90 -2.29 2.40
C VAL A 21 12.56 -3.14 1.31
N GLY A 22 12.21 -2.93 0.05
CA GLY A 22 12.75 -3.66 -1.11
C GLY A 22 14.25 -3.47 -1.27
N ARG A 23 14.74 -2.25 -1.00
CA ARG A 23 16.14 -1.90 -1.16
C ARG A 23 17.04 -2.39 -0.03
N PHE A 24 16.56 -2.35 1.21
CA PHE A 24 17.44 -2.50 2.38
C PHE A 24 17.09 -3.66 3.31
N LEU A 25 15.87 -4.20 3.27
CA LEU A 25 15.39 -5.14 4.29
C LEU A 25 14.98 -6.50 3.74
N LEU A 26 14.30 -6.53 2.58
CA LEU A 26 13.63 -7.73 2.09
C LEU A 26 13.64 -7.77 0.56
N THR A 27 13.98 -8.92 -0.02
CA THR A 27 13.93 -9.15 -1.48
C THR A 27 12.96 -10.28 -1.87
N ASN A 28 12.28 -10.88 -0.89
CA ASN A 28 11.34 -11.99 -1.12
C ASN A 28 9.96 -11.46 -1.53
N TRP A 29 9.63 -11.66 -2.81
CA TRP A 29 8.37 -11.25 -3.41
C TRP A 29 7.12 -11.88 -2.78
N TYR A 30 7.20 -13.12 -2.29
CA TYR A 30 6.06 -13.76 -1.64
C TYR A 30 5.71 -13.09 -0.32
N VAL A 31 6.74 -12.75 0.48
CA VAL A 31 6.56 -12.02 1.74
C VAL A 31 6.05 -10.60 1.46
N PHE A 32 6.59 -9.94 0.43
CA PHE A 32 6.08 -8.64 -0.04
C PHE A 32 4.59 -8.70 -0.36
N PHE A 33 4.14 -9.63 -1.21
CA PHE A 33 2.73 -9.71 -1.59
C PHE A 33 1.83 -10.05 -0.40
N ALA A 34 2.27 -10.94 0.49
CA ALA A 34 1.51 -11.28 1.70
C ALA A 34 1.30 -10.04 2.59
N LEU A 35 2.33 -9.22 2.77
CA LEU A 35 2.26 -8.00 3.58
C LEU A 35 1.49 -6.87 2.88
N SER A 36 1.76 -6.63 1.58
CA SER A 36 1.13 -5.58 0.77
C SER A 36 -0.38 -5.81 0.64
N ILE A 37 -0.79 -7.01 0.21
CA ILE A 37 -2.22 -7.38 0.11
C ILE A 37 -2.85 -7.52 1.50
N GLY A 38 -2.11 -8.09 2.45
CA GLY A 38 -2.57 -8.24 3.82
C GLY A 38 -2.90 -6.92 4.49
N TRP A 39 -2.14 -5.86 4.19
CA TRP A 39 -2.41 -4.51 4.68
C TRP A 39 -3.73 -3.96 4.12
N GLU A 40 -3.93 -3.98 2.80
CA GLU A 40 -5.18 -3.52 2.18
C GLU A 40 -6.42 -4.27 2.71
N ILE A 41 -6.29 -5.57 2.98
CA ILE A 41 -7.37 -6.36 3.59
C ILE A 41 -7.60 -5.95 5.04
N LEU A 42 -6.53 -5.73 5.82
CA LEU A 42 -6.62 -5.32 7.22
C LEU A 42 -7.36 -3.99 7.35
N GLU A 43 -7.08 -3.05 6.45
CA GLU A 43 -7.70 -1.73 6.41
C GLU A 43 -9.23 -1.76 6.32
N LEU A 44 -9.82 -2.80 5.71
CA LEU A 44 -11.28 -2.99 5.67
C LEU A 44 -11.92 -3.11 7.06
N TYR A 45 -11.12 -3.40 8.09
CA TYR A 45 -11.58 -3.61 9.47
C TYR A 45 -11.07 -2.54 10.44
N LEU A 46 -10.20 -1.62 10.00
CA LEU A 46 -9.62 -0.61 10.86
C LEU A 46 -10.55 0.62 10.99
N PRO A 47 -10.79 1.13 12.21
CA PRO A 47 -11.70 2.25 12.44
C PRO A 47 -11.00 3.61 12.30
N PHE A 48 -10.15 3.78 11.27
CA PHE A 48 -9.42 5.03 11.04
C PHE A 48 -9.93 5.74 9.79
N GLU A 49 -9.91 7.08 9.78
CA GLU A 49 -10.42 7.83 8.62
C GLU A 49 -9.54 7.66 7.39
N PHE A 50 -8.23 7.48 7.57
CA PHE A 50 -7.29 7.38 6.46
C PHE A 50 -7.41 6.08 5.66
N VAL A 51 -7.91 5.00 6.28
CA VAL A 51 -8.14 3.71 5.60
C VAL A 51 -9.48 3.67 4.85
N ASN A 52 -10.33 4.68 5.07
CA ASN A 52 -11.66 4.78 4.48
C ASN A 52 -11.60 5.44 3.10
N GLU A 53 -11.19 4.66 2.10
CA GLU A 53 -10.97 5.09 0.73
C GLU A 53 -11.65 4.16 -0.28
N THR A 54 -11.67 4.59 -1.55
CA THR A 54 -12.29 3.80 -2.62
C THR A 54 -11.48 2.54 -2.95
N TRP A 55 -12.16 1.52 -3.49
CA TRP A 55 -11.50 0.33 -4.01
C TRP A 55 -10.44 0.64 -5.07
N ASP A 56 -10.67 1.65 -5.90
CA ASP A 56 -9.70 2.09 -6.91
C ASP A 56 -8.40 2.59 -6.28
N ASN A 57 -8.49 3.29 -5.13
CA ASN A 57 -7.31 3.70 -4.38
C ASN A 57 -6.55 2.49 -3.82
N LYS A 58 -7.25 1.56 -3.15
CA LYS A 58 -6.62 0.34 -2.60
C LYS A 58 -5.89 -0.49 -3.66
N ILE A 59 -6.52 -0.65 -4.84
CA ILE A 59 -5.89 -1.33 -5.98
C ILE A 59 -4.67 -0.54 -6.48
N SER A 60 -4.80 0.79 -6.57
CA SER A 60 -3.67 1.67 -6.90
C SER A 60 -2.52 1.51 -5.91
N ASP A 61 -2.78 1.42 -4.62
CA ASP A 61 -1.76 1.32 -3.59
C ASP A 61 -1.02 -0.02 -3.69
N LEU A 62 -1.67 -1.12 -4.11
CA LEU A 62 -0.97 -2.36 -4.48
C LEU A 62 0.00 -2.18 -5.66
N VAL A 63 -0.38 -1.41 -6.67
CA VAL A 63 0.50 -1.07 -7.81
C VAL A 63 1.68 -0.23 -7.31
N VAL A 64 1.41 0.80 -6.51
CA VAL A 64 2.43 1.68 -5.96
C VAL A 64 3.41 0.94 -5.05
N ASN A 65 2.91 0.05 -4.19
CA ASN A 65 3.72 -0.86 -3.37
C ASN A 65 4.64 -1.71 -4.25
N THR A 66 4.12 -2.23 -5.35
CA THR A 66 4.86 -3.12 -6.28
C THR A 66 5.97 -2.35 -7.00
N ILE A 67 5.68 -1.15 -7.50
CA ILE A 67 6.70 -0.28 -8.10
C ILE A 67 7.75 0.10 -7.05
N GLY A 68 7.31 0.47 -5.85
CA GLY A 68 8.20 0.82 -4.75
C GLY A 68 9.18 -0.32 -4.44
N PHE A 69 8.66 -1.53 -4.19
CA PHE A 69 9.46 -2.70 -3.83
C PHE A 69 10.41 -3.18 -4.93
N TYR A 70 10.06 -2.95 -6.20
CA TYR A 70 10.92 -3.32 -7.33
C TYR A 70 12.20 -2.47 -7.42
N LEU A 71 12.15 -1.20 -7.00
CA LEU A 71 13.23 -0.22 -7.10
C LEU A 71 14.28 -0.36 -5.97
#